data_AF-A0A1J5X183-F1
#
_entry.id   AF-A0A1J5X183-F1
#
_cell.length_a   1.000
_cell.length_b   1.000
_cell.length_c   1.000
_cell.angle_alpha   90.00
_cell.angle_beta   90.00
_cell.angle_gamma   90.00
#
_symmetry.space_group_name_H-M   'P 1'
#
loop_
_entity.id
_entity.type
_entity.pdbx_description
1 polymer ?
#
loop_
_entity_poly.entity_id
_entity_poly.type
_entity_poly.pdbx_seq_one_letter_code
_entity_poly.pdbx_strand_id
1 'polypeptide(L)'
;MFGLAHESFAKHGDSFFLEKNGGVLIVSEAVLGSEHEDIQKKREFLFSQRQKALEEVKERVLDDIRQKELKRHKELEEKGIFGTEKRDFSATEMCMACEDESVDGVFLFPLCEEAHHYACLECLDRAIERNRLLVCPILTSTCKANGDTFGMDEYRKASGLRLSALLTKLQAPDSFLLTCDFPSEAVLLTDQTTVTLSNIEISVELFFVLLEKTRITVGGSFSIAEHNDNEDCIREHGMARNSPFEFVRSWVLSPLALENIERMAPNSIGCSLKKLDLNDIGLISILSK
;
A
#
# COMPACT_ATOMS: atom_id res chain seq x y z
N MET A 1 9.10 10.50 11.78
CA MET A 1 9.15 11.38 10.60
C MET A 1 9.23 10.49 9.37
N PHE A 2 8.09 10.04 8.87
CA PHE A 2 8.02 9.18 7.68
C PHE A 2 8.12 10.08 6.46
N GLY A 3 9.32 10.23 5.90
CA GLY A 3 9.51 11.05 4.70
C GLY A 3 8.80 10.40 3.52
N LEU A 4 8.00 11.17 2.78
CA LEU A 4 7.34 10.68 1.56
C LEU A 4 8.33 10.21 0.49
N ALA A 5 9.60 10.59 0.58
CA ALA A 5 10.70 9.97 -0.17
C ALA A 5 10.83 8.45 0.05
N HIS A 6 10.36 7.92 1.19
CA HIS A 6 10.23 6.49 1.44
C HIS A 6 8.90 5.89 0.93
N GLU A 7 7.88 6.71 0.66
CA GLU A 7 6.61 6.24 0.07
C GLU A 7 6.61 6.32 -1.47
N SER A 8 7.49 7.14 -2.07
CA SER A 8 7.62 7.26 -3.53
C SER A 8 8.39 6.09 -4.11
N PHE A 9 7.88 5.53 -5.22
CA PHE A 9 8.58 4.49 -5.99
C PHE A 9 9.44 5.09 -7.11
N ALA A 10 9.25 6.37 -7.44
CA ALA A 10 10.09 7.07 -8.40
C ALA A 10 10.12 8.58 -8.11
N LYS A 11 11.19 9.23 -8.57
CA LYS A 11 11.42 10.67 -8.44
C LYS A 11 11.93 11.24 -9.77
N HIS A 12 11.51 12.47 -10.09
CA HIS A 12 12.04 13.24 -11.22
C HIS A 12 12.09 14.72 -10.87
N GLY A 13 13.28 15.31 -10.82
CA GLY A 13 13.50 16.67 -10.32
C GLY A 13 12.91 16.84 -8.93
N ASP A 14 12.01 17.81 -8.78
CA ASP A 14 11.29 18.04 -7.52
C ASP A 14 9.96 17.28 -7.45
N SER A 15 9.67 16.37 -8.39
CA SER A 15 8.42 15.63 -8.43
C SER A 15 8.58 14.18 -7.96
N PHE A 16 7.59 13.70 -7.21
CA PHE A 16 7.54 12.35 -6.65
C PHE A 16 6.35 11.59 -7.21
N PHE A 17 6.56 10.31 -7.49
CA PHE A 17 5.53 9.38 -7.95
C PHE A 17 5.16 8.43 -6.82
N LEU A 18 3.89 8.46 -6.43
CA LEU A 18 3.34 7.63 -5.36
C LEU A 18 2.34 6.65 -5.96
N GLU A 19 2.54 5.36 -5.73
CA GLU A 19 1.56 4.35 -6.11
C GLU A 19 0.39 4.42 -5.11
N LYS A 20 -0.84 4.55 -5.62
CA LYS A 20 -2.06 4.61 -4.80
C LYS A 20 -3.06 3.55 -5.27
N ASN A 21 -3.99 3.23 -4.38
CA ASN A 21 -5.13 2.37 -4.72
C ASN A 21 -5.96 3.05 -5.83
N GLY A 22 -5.79 2.59 -7.07
CA GLY A 22 -6.51 3.08 -8.25
C GLY A 22 -5.72 4.03 -9.16
N GLY A 23 -4.43 4.28 -8.90
CA GLY A 23 -3.68 5.21 -9.77
C GLY A 23 -2.25 5.51 -9.34
N VAL A 24 -1.65 6.47 -10.04
CA VAL A 24 -0.34 7.07 -9.76
C VAL A 24 -0.54 8.53 -9.41
N LEU A 25 -0.14 8.94 -8.21
CA LEU A 25 -0.16 10.34 -7.79
C LEU A 25 1.21 10.96 -8.05
N ILE A 26 1.22 12.01 -8.86
CA ILE A 26 2.37 12.86 -9.13
C ILE A 26 2.24 14.11 -8.28
N VAL A 27 3.31 14.49 -7.59
CA VAL A 27 3.27 15.61 -6.66
C VAL A 27 4.64 16.27 -6.56
N SER A 28 4.67 17.61 -6.62
CA SER A 28 5.90 18.40 -6.48
C SER A 28 6.32 18.57 -5.02
N GLU A 29 7.61 18.76 -4.77
CA GLU A 29 8.19 18.99 -3.44
C GLU A 29 7.63 20.26 -2.79
N ALA A 30 7.31 21.27 -3.59
CA ALA A 30 6.68 22.50 -3.11
C ALA A 30 5.27 22.26 -2.57
N VAL A 31 4.45 21.49 -3.31
CA VAL A 31 3.13 21.07 -2.85
C VAL A 31 3.25 20.17 -1.64
N LEU A 32 4.24 19.26 -1.62
CA LEU A 32 4.55 18.48 -0.43
C LEU A 32 4.88 19.36 0.75
N GLY A 33 5.76 20.36 0.63
CA GLY A 33 6.17 21.19 1.76
C GLY A 33 4.99 21.86 2.46
N SER A 34 4.08 22.48 1.69
CA SER A 34 2.90 23.15 2.25
C SER A 34 1.79 22.19 2.66
N GLU A 35 1.54 21.13 1.89
CA GLU A 35 0.51 20.15 2.23
C GLU A 35 0.97 19.17 3.30
N HIS A 36 2.27 18.96 3.52
CA HIS A 36 2.78 17.97 4.46
C HIS A 36 2.38 18.32 5.89
N GLU A 37 2.36 19.59 6.27
CA GLU A 37 1.90 19.96 7.61
C GLU A 37 0.39 19.70 7.78
N ASP A 38 -0.42 20.05 6.78
CA ASP A 38 -1.87 19.80 6.80
C ASP A 38 -2.21 18.31 6.69
N ILE A 39 -1.48 17.57 5.85
CA ILE A 39 -1.56 16.12 5.67
C ILE A 39 -1.11 15.44 6.96
N GLN A 40 -0.05 15.90 7.62
CA GLN A 40 0.41 15.34 8.88
C GLN A 40 -0.61 15.58 9.98
N LYS A 41 -1.09 16.81 10.16
CA LYS A 41 -2.18 17.13 11.11
C LYS A 41 -3.43 16.29 10.83
N LYS A 42 -3.79 16.11 9.55
CA LYS A 42 -4.91 15.27 9.15
C LYS A 42 -4.64 13.78 9.38
N ARG A 43 -3.42 13.28 9.15
CA ARG A 43 -2.99 11.90 9.44
C ARG A 43 -3.09 11.65 10.95
N GLU A 44 -2.58 12.55 11.78
CA GLU A 44 -2.66 12.51 13.24
C GLU A 44 -4.12 12.55 13.72
N PHE A 45 -4.93 13.45 13.17
CA PHE A 45 -6.37 13.51 13.46
C PHE A 45 -7.08 12.20 13.10
N LEU A 46 -6.84 11.66 11.90
CA LEU A 46 -7.42 10.40 11.45
C LEU A 46 -6.91 9.19 12.24
N PHE A 47 -5.66 9.23 12.70
CA PHE A 47 -5.08 8.22 13.59
C PHE A 47 -5.79 8.25 14.94
N SER A 48 -5.96 9.44 15.52
CA SER A 48 -6.69 9.64 16.79
C SER A 48 -8.16 9.19 16.68
N GLN A 49 -8.86 9.53 15.60
CA GLN A 49 -10.24 9.09 15.36
C GLN A 49 -10.34 7.56 15.24
N ARG A 50 -9.41 6.93 14.50
CA ARG A 50 -9.34 5.47 14.38
C ARG A 50 -9.08 4.81 15.73
N GLN A 51 -8.10 5.31 16.47
CA GLN A 51 -7.79 4.82 17.80
C GLN A 51 -9.03 4.89 18.69
N LYS A 52 -9.74 6.03 18.71
CA LYS A 52 -10.98 6.19 19.48
C LYS A 52 -12.06 5.17 19.09
N ALA A 53 -12.31 5.00 17.79
CA ALA A 53 -13.31 4.04 17.32
C ALA A 53 -12.93 2.59 17.69
N LEU A 54 -11.65 2.25 17.59
CA LEU A 54 -11.14 0.92 17.93
C LEU A 54 -11.07 0.69 19.44
N GLU A 55 -10.87 1.73 20.24
CA GLU A 55 -10.95 1.67 21.71
C GLU A 55 -12.35 1.24 22.15
N GLU A 56 -13.40 1.83 21.56
CA GLU A 56 -14.79 1.44 21.83
C GLU A 56 -15.06 -0.02 21.47
N VAL A 57 -14.49 -0.50 20.36
CA VAL A 57 -14.61 -1.92 19.96
C VAL A 57 -13.82 -2.81 20.91
N LYS A 58 -12.59 -2.43 21.28
CA LYS A 58 -11.72 -3.16 22.21
C LYS A 58 -12.41 -3.34 23.56
N GLU A 59 -12.95 -2.28 24.15
CA GLU A 59 -13.65 -2.35 25.43
C GLU A 59 -14.84 -3.31 25.38
N ARG A 60 -15.65 -3.28 24.30
CA ARG A 60 -16.75 -4.25 24.13
C ARG A 60 -16.26 -5.70 24.09
N VAL A 61 -15.19 -5.96 23.34
CA VAL A 61 -14.60 -7.31 23.26
C VAL A 61 -14.12 -7.76 24.64
N LEU A 62 -13.40 -6.91 25.36
CA LEU A 62 -12.88 -7.24 26.69
C LEU A 62 -14.00 -7.44 27.72
N ASP A 63 -15.05 -6.63 27.69
CA ASP A 63 -16.21 -6.79 28.56
C ASP A 63 -16.96 -8.09 28.28
N ASP A 64 -17.17 -8.46 27.02
CA ASP A 64 -17.79 -9.73 26.64
C ASP A 64 -16.96 -10.92 27.15
N ILE A 65 -15.63 -10.85 27.04
CA ILE A 65 -14.74 -11.89 27.58
C ILE A 65 -14.86 -11.95 29.11
N ARG A 66 -14.79 -10.81 29.82
CA ARG A 66 -14.93 -10.75 31.29
C ARG A 66 -16.25 -11.36 31.75
N GLN A 67 -17.36 -11.08 31.05
CA GLN A 67 -18.68 -11.64 31.36
C GLN A 67 -18.73 -13.16 31.12
N LYS A 68 -18.16 -13.65 30.00
CA LYS A 68 -18.03 -15.09 29.72
C LYS A 68 -17.22 -15.80 30.81
N GLU A 69 -16.11 -15.21 31.24
CA GLU A 69 -15.27 -15.78 32.30
C GLU A 69 -15.99 -15.80 33.66
N LEU A 70 -16.66 -14.72 34.03
CA LEU A 70 -17.43 -14.65 35.27
C LEU A 70 -18.52 -15.73 35.30
N LYS A 71 -19.20 -15.96 34.18
CA LYS A 71 -20.20 -17.03 34.04
C LYS A 71 -19.56 -18.41 34.20
N ARG A 72 -18.44 -18.66 33.52
CA ARG A 72 -17.69 -19.93 33.62
C ARG A 72 -17.24 -20.22 35.04
N HIS A 73 -16.76 -19.22 35.77
CA HIS A 73 -16.35 -19.38 37.18
C HIS A 73 -17.52 -19.75 38.08
N LYS A 74 -18.67 -19.07 37.95
CA LYS A 74 -19.89 -19.41 38.71
C LYS A 74 -20.31 -20.86 38.46
N GLU A 75 -20.30 -21.31 37.21
CA GLU A 75 -20.66 -22.69 36.85
C GLU A 75 -19.67 -23.74 37.43
N LEU A 76 -18.38 -23.39 37.56
CA LEU A 76 -17.37 -24.26 38.16
C LEU A 76 -17.50 -24.31 39.69
N GLU A 77 -17.79 -23.18 40.33
CA GLU A 77 -18.07 -23.08 41.76
C GLU A 77 -19.30 -23.91 42.14
N GLU A 78 -20.38 -23.83 41.35
CA GLU A 78 -21.59 -24.65 41.52
C GLU A 78 -21.31 -26.16 41.39
N LYS A 79 -20.29 -26.54 40.61
CA LYS A 79 -19.83 -27.94 40.46
C LYS A 79 -18.83 -28.38 41.54
N GLY A 80 -18.49 -27.50 42.49
CA GLY A 80 -17.49 -27.77 43.54
C GLY A 80 -16.05 -27.84 43.03
N ILE A 81 -15.77 -27.31 41.83
CA ILE A 81 -14.42 -27.26 41.26
C ILE A 81 -13.79 -25.91 41.62
N PHE A 82 -12.94 -25.91 42.65
CA PHE A 82 -12.21 -24.73 43.09
C PHE A 82 -10.79 -24.68 42.49
N GLY A 83 -10.25 -23.48 42.28
CA GLY A 83 -8.83 -23.27 41.95
C GLY A 83 -8.48 -23.14 40.47
N THR A 84 -9.43 -22.84 39.59
CA THR A 84 -9.07 -22.37 38.23
C THR A 84 -8.63 -20.91 38.32
N GLU A 85 -7.41 -20.62 37.86
CA GLU A 85 -6.91 -19.24 37.79
C GLU A 85 -7.75 -18.45 36.78
N LYS A 86 -8.15 -17.23 37.19
CA LYS A 86 -8.78 -16.27 36.27
C LYS A 86 -7.73 -15.86 35.25
N ARG A 87 -8.14 -15.67 33.99
CA ARG A 87 -7.23 -15.15 32.99
C ARG A 87 -6.83 -13.73 33.41
N ASP A 88 -5.52 -13.49 33.47
CA ASP A 88 -5.01 -12.18 33.76
C ASP A 88 -5.04 -11.33 32.49
N PHE A 89 -5.97 -10.38 32.43
CA PHE A 89 -6.06 -9.40 31.34
C PHE A 89 -5.06 -8.25 31.49
N SER A 90 -4.25 -8.24 32.56
CA SER A 90 -3.18 -7.25 32.78
C SER A 90 -1.81 -7.70 32.28
N ALA A 91 -1.70 -8.94 31.75
CA ALA A 91 -0.48 -9.41 31.12
C ALA A 91 -0.11 -8.48 29.94
N THR A 92 1.15 -8.09 29.86
CA THR A 92 1.69 -7.18 28.84
C THR A 92 1.26 -7.63 27.44
N GLU A 93 0.28 -6.93 26.88
CA GLU A 93 -0.16 -7.13 25.51
C GLU A 93 1.03 -6.74 24.62
N MET A 94 1.53 -7.67 23.81
CA MET A 94 2.57 -7.36 22.81
C MET A 94 1.95 -7.41 21.43
N CYS A 95 2.43 -6.54 20.53
CA CYS A 95 2.03 -6.65 19.13
C CYS A 95 2.65 -7.92 18.53
N MET A 96 1.81 -8.82 18.05
CA MET A 96 2.26 -10.05 17.39
C MET A 96 3.21 -9.80 16.20
N ALA A 97 3.00 -8.71 15.47
CA ALA A 97 3.67 -8.50 14.19
C ALA A 97 5.05 -7.86 14.31
N CYS A 98 5.26 -6.99 15.32
CA CYS A 98 6.55 -6.34 15.54
C CYS A 98 7.28 -6.80 16.80
N GLU A 99 6.61 -7.59 17.66
CA GLU A 99 7.13 -8.06 18.96
C GLU A 99 7.66 -6.93 19.86
N ASP A 100 7.27 -5.69 19.55
CA ASP A 100 7.71 -4.52 20.30
C ASP A 100 7.00 -4.56 21.65
N GLU A 101 7.79 -4.64 22.73
CA GLU A 101 7.28 -4.49 24.08
C GLU A 101 6.57 -3.14 24.11
N SER A 102 5.29 -3.14 24.49
CA SER A 102 4.54 -1.90 24.58
C SER A 102 5.24 -0.99 25.61
N VAL A 103 6.09 -0.10 25.15
CA VAL A 103 6.48 1.06 25.94
C VAL A 103 5.17 1.74 26.30
N ASP A 104 4.98 2.09 27.58
CA ASP A 104 3.72 2.64 28.10
C ASP A 104 3.06 3.60 27.09
N GLY A 105 1.90 3.22 26.54
CA GLY A 105 1.10 4.06 25.66
C GLY A 105 0.89 3.58 24.21
N VAL A 106 1.45 2.45 23.77
CA VAL A 106 1.14 1.90 22.43
C VAL A 106 -0.25 1.26 22.43
N PHE A 107 -1.17 1.77 21.61
CA PHE A 107 -2.50 1.17 21.44
C PHE A 107 -2.41 -0.18 20.70
N LEU A 108 -2.97 -1.20 21.34
CA LEU A 108 -3.03 -2.57 20.83
C LEU A 108 -4.48 -3.01 20.67
N PHE A 109 -4.80 -3.57 19.49
CA PHE A 109 -6.14 -3.99 19.12
C PHE A 109 -6.22 -5.51 18.94
N PRO A 110 -7.24 -6.19 19.49
CA PRO A 110 -7.37 -7.64 19.39
C PRO A 110 -7.61 -8.09 17.94
N LEU A 111 -6.91 -9.16 17.54
CA LEU A 111 -7.06 -9.76 16.21
C LEU A 111 -8.29 -10.68 16.10
N CYS A 112 -8.88 -11.09 17.23
CA CYS A 112 -10.08 -11.91 17.31
C CYS A 112 -10.94 -11.55 18.52
N GLU A 113 -12.21 -11.96 18.52
CA GLU A 113 -13.18 -11.70 19.61
C GLU A 113 -12.82 -12.34 20.95
N GLU A 114 -11.90 -13.31 20.96
CA GLU A 114 -11.40 -13.94 22.18
C GLU A 114 -10.09 -13.31 22.67
N ALA A 115 -9.62 -12.28 21.96
CA ALA A 115 -8.46 -11.47 22.29
C ALA A 115 -7.18 -12.28 22.59
N HIS A 116 -6.95 -13.36 21.84
CA HIS A 116 -5.76 -14.20 22.02
C HIS A 116 -4.46 -13.47 21.64
N HIS A 117 -4.54 -12.56 20.67
CA HIS A 117 -3.41 -11.83 20.14
C HIS A 117 -3.82 -10.43 19.72
N TYR A 118 -2.85 -9.52 19.71
CA TYR A 118 -3.06 -8.12 19.44
C TYR A 118 -2.12 -7.61 18.35
N ALA A 119 -2.52 -6.53 17.68
CA ALA A 119 -1.68 -5.79 16.77
C ALA A 119 -1.74 -4.28 17.07
N CYS A 120 -0.61 -3.59 16.93
CA CYS A 120 -0.59 -2.14 16.99
C CYS A 120 -1.15 -1.54 15.70
N LEU A 121 -1.59 -0.28 15.77
CA LEU A 121 -2.16 0.43 14.61
C LEU A 121 -1.18 0.51 13.44
N GLU A 122 0.12 0.68 13.71
CA GLU A 122 1.13 0.73 12.65
C GLU A 122 1.26 -0.59 11.89
N CYS A 123 1.19 -1.71 12.59
CA CYS A 123 1.24 -3.03 11.97
C CYS A 123 -0.04 -3.35 11.19
N LEU A 124 -1.20 -2.91 11.68
CA LEU A 124 -2.47 -2.99 10.95
C LEU A 124 -2.45 -2.11 9.68
N ASP A 125 -1.92 -0.88 9.77
CA ASP A 125 -1.73 0.01 8.62
C ASP A 125 -0.81 -0.63 7.57
N ARG A 126 0.36 -1.12 8.00
CA ARG A 126 1.31 -1.82 7.10
C ARG A 126 0.71 -3.07 6.47
N ALA A 127 -0.14 -3.81 7.20
CA ALA A 127 -0.82 -4.97 6.67
C ALA A 127 -1.78 -4.59 5.55
N ILE A 128 -2.60 -3.55 5.74
CA ILE A 128 -3.48 -3.02 4.67
C ILE A 128 -2.67 -2.53 3.48
N GLU A 129 -1.62 -1.73 3.70
CA GLU A 129 -0.79 -1.16 2.64
C GLU A 129 -0.14 -2.25 1.77
N ARG A 130 0.24 -3.39 2.37
CA ARG A 130 0.83 -4.53 1.67
C ARG A 130 -0.20 -5.55 1.17
N ASN A 131 -1.49 -5.25 1.30
CA ASN A 131 -2.60 -6.19 1.03
C ASN A 131 -2.42 -7.55 1.73
N ARG A 132 -1.93 -7.53 2.98
CA ARG A 132 -1.74 -8.69 3.85
C ARG A 132 -2.81 -8.72 4.93
N LEU A 133 -3.14 -9.92 5.39
CA LEU A 133 -4.06 -10.12 6.51
C LEU A 133 -3.25 -10.47 7.76
N LEU A 134 -3.49 -9.73 8.85
CA LEU A 134 -3.09 -10.15 10.19
C LEU A 134 -4.25 -10.95 10.78
N VAL A 135 -4.00 -12.23 11.04
CA VAL A 135 -4.99 -13.17 11.57
C VAL A 135 -4.51 -13.75 12.89
N CYS A 136 -5.45 -14.09 13.77
CA CYS A 136 -5.11 -14.81 14.99
C CYS A 136 -4.67 -16.25 14.62
N PRO A 137 -3.46 -16.72 15.02
CA PRO A 137 -2.95 -18.05 14.67
C PRO A 137 -3.61 -19.18 15.47
N ILE A 138 -4.40 -18.87 16.50
CA ILE A 138 -5.06 -19.87 17.33
C ILE A 138 -6.21 -20.53 16.55
N LEU A 139 -6.07 -21.83 16.28
CA LEU A 139 -7.04 -22.64 15.53
C LEU A 139 -8.20 -23.18 16.38
N THR A 140 -8.62 -22.46 17.42
CA THR A 140 -9.79 -22.90 18.20
C THR A 140 -11.06 -22.78 17.37
N SER A 141 -12.04 -23.65 17.64
CA SER A 141 -13.35 -23.60 16.96
C SER A 141 -14.04 -22.24 17.09
N THR A 142 -13.78 -21.51 18.17
CA THR A 142 -14.32 -20.16 18.40
C THR A 142 -13.66 -19.08 17.54
N CYS A 143 -12.34 -19.11 17.33
CA CYS A 143 -11.68 -18.16 16.43
C CYS A 143 -12.03 -18.42 14.96
N LYS A 144 -12.07 -19.70 14.58
CA LYS A 144 -12.28 -20.10 13.19
C LYS A 144 -13.73 -19.95 12.71
N ALA A 145 -14.71 -20.08 13.62
CA ALA A 145 -16.13 -19.96 13.29
C ALA A 145 -16.60 -18.51 13.12
N ASN A 146 -15.95 -17.55 13.79
CA ASN A 146 -16.35 -16.14 13.81
C ASN A 146 -15.56 -15.26 12.83
N GLY A 147 -14.76 -15.89 11.95
CA GLY A 147 -13.95 -15.21 10.96
C GLY A 147 -12.56 -14.88 11.50
N ASP A 148 -11.55 -15.50 10.91
CA ASP A 148 -10.12 -15.29 11.23
C ASP A 148 -9.66 -13.82 11.01
N THR A 149 -10.55 -12.96 10.49
CA THR A 149 -10.30 -11.59 10.03
C THR A 149 -10.92 -10.51 10.90
N PHE A 150 -11.57 -10.84 12.04
CA PHE A 150 -12.26 -9.86 12.91
C PHE A 150 -11.45 -8.57 13.11
N GLY A 151 -10.19 -8.70 13.56
CA GLY A 151 -9.35 -7.54 13.85
C GLY A 151 -9.13 -6.64 12.61
N MET A 152 -8.88 -7.27 11.47
CA MET A 152 -8.68 -6.58 10.19
C MET A 152 -9.98 -5.98 9.64
N ASP A 153 -11.12 -6.61 9.88
CA ASP A 153 -12.42 -6.13 9.39
C ASP A 153 -12.91 -4.93 10.21
N GLU A 154 -12.80 -4.97 11.53
CA GLU A 154 -13.05 -3.81 12.40
C GLU A 154 -12.07 -2.68 12.11
N TYR A 155 -10.79 -3.02 11.90
CA TYR A 155 -9.81 -2.04 11.46
C TYR A 155 -10.19 -1.39 10.13
N ARG A 156 -10.62 -2.18 9.14
CA ARG A 156 -11.03 -1.67 7.82
C ARG A 156 -12.27 -0.78 7.90
N LYS A 157 -13.24 -1.13 8.77
CA LYS A 157 -14.41 -0.28 9.07
C LYS A 157 -13.98 1.06 9.65
N ALA A 158 -13.04 1.05 10.61
CA ALA A 158 -12.49 2.27 11.21
C ALA A 158 -11.60 3.05 10.23
N SER A 159 -10.92 2.37 9.29
CA SER A 159 -9.96 2.95 8.37
C SER A 159 -10.54 3.47 7.06
N GLY A 160 -11.86 3.38 6.86
CA GLY A 160 -12.57 3.85 5.66
C GLY A 160 -12.44 5.35 5.33
N LEU A 161 -11.55 6.08 6.01
CA LEU A 161 -11.33 7.52 5.92
C LEU A 161 -9.97 7.94 5.35
N ARG A 162 -9.07 7.02 4.96
CA ARG A 162 -7.63 7.36 4.95
C ARG A 162 -7.08 8.11 3.72
N LEU A 163 -7.76 8.19 2.58
CA LEU A 163 -7.23 8.96 1.42
C LEU A 163 -8.28 9.50 0.44
N SER A 164 -9.53 9.04 0.55
CA SER A 164 -10.63 9.50 -0.30
C SER A 164 -10.75 11.03 -0.28
N ALA A 165 -10.60 11.68 0.87
CA ALA A 165 -10.77 13.13 0.98
C ALA A 165 -9.69 13.99 0.28
N LEU A 166 -8.48 13.47 0.04
CA LEU A 166 -7.46 14.14 -0.78
C LEU A 166 -7.66 13.80 -2.25
N LEU A 167 -7.91 12.52 -2.57
CA LEU A 167 -8.18 12.07 -3.94
C LEU A 167 -9.47 12.68 -4.51
N THR A 168 -10.49 12.97 -3.69
CA THR A 168 -11.74 13.61 -4.13
C THR A 168 -11.56 15.05 -4.59
N LYS A 169 -10.45 15.71 -4.21
CA LYS A 169 -10.11 17.05 -4.70
C LYS A 169 -9.33 17.01 -6.01
N LEU A 170 -8.63 15.92 -6.29
CA LEU A 170 -7.81 15.77 -7.48
C LEU A 170 -8.67 15.21 -8.60
N GLN A 171 -8.99 16.04 -9.60
CA GLN A 171 -9.60 15.56 -10.82
C GLN A 171 -8.53 14.81 -11.63
N ALA A 172 -8.82 13.56 -11.96
CA ALA A 172 -7.99 12.81 -12.89
C ALA A 172 -8.17 13.39 -14.29
N PRO A 173 -7.10 13.81 -14.98
CA PRO A 173 -7.22 14.29 -16.35
C PRO A 173 -7.56 13.13 -17.28
N ASP A 174 -8.30 13.42 -18.37
CA ASP A 174 -8.58 12.44 -19.42
C ASP A 174 -7.31 12.03 -20.17
N SER A 175 -6.39 12.99 -20.37
CA SER A 175 -5.10 12.77 -21.01
C SER A 175 -3.97 13.46 -20.26
N PHE A 176 -2.80 12.82 -20.25
CA PHE A 176 -1.60 13.33 -19.61
C PHE A 176 -0.39 13.04 -20.50
N LEU A 177 0.38 14.07 -20.85
CA LEU A 177 1.62 13.89 -21.59
C LEU A 177 2.76 13.77 -20.58
N LEU A 178 3.45 12.63 -20.56
CA LEU A 178 4.62 12.46 -19.72
C LEU A 178 5.81 13.15 -20.37
N THR A 179 6.37 14.17 -19.71
CA THR A 179 7.54 14.91 -20.21
C THR A 179 8.58 15.06 -19.10
N CYS A 180 9.73 15.67 -19.40
CA CYS A 180 10.72 16.02 -18.39
C CYS A 180 10.27 17.21 -17.52
N ASP A 181 9.24 17.96 -17.93
CA ASP A 181 8.69 19.08 -17.19
C ASP A 181 7.37 18.66 -16.52
N PHE A 182 7.29 18.81 -15.20
CA PHE A 182 6.11 18.43 -14.42
C PHE A 182 5.32 19.65 -13.94
N PRO A 183 3.99 19.51 -13.82
CA PRO A 183 3.17 20.56 -13.24
C PRO A 183 3.58 20.81 -11.79
N SER A 184 3.46 22.07 -11.37
CA SER A 184 3.66 22.44 -9.96
C SER A 184 2.58 21.86 -9.05
N GLU A 185 1.40 21.55 -9.60
CA GLU A 185 0.24 20.99 -8.89
C GLU A 185 0.26 19.46 -8.85
N ALA A 186 -0.40 18.88 -7.84
CA ALA A 186 -0.55 17.43 -7.75
C ALA A 186 -1.53 16.88 -8.80
N VAL A 187 -1.20 15.75 -9.41
CA VAL A 187 -2.00 15.10 -10.46
C VAL A 187 -2.19 13.63 -10.15
N LEU A 188 -3.44 13.15 -10.15
CA LEU A 188 -3.76 11.74 -10.01
C LEU A 188 -4.04 11.13 -11.39
N LEU A 189 -3.21 10.17 -11.80
CA LEU A 189 -3.40 9.38 -13.00
C LEU A 189 -4.14 8.09 -12.65
N THR A 190 -5.23 7.77 -13.33
CA THR A 190 -6.05 6.57 -13.06
C THR A 190 -6.15 5.68 -14.30
N ASP A 191 -6.90 4.59 -14.20
CA ASP A 191 -7.19 3.67 -15.30
C ASP A 191 -8.04 4.30 -16.43
N GLN A 192 -8.60 5.49 -16.20
CA GLN A 192 -9.27 6.30 -17.21
C GLN A 192 -8.31 7.30 -17.88
N THR A 193 -7.23 7.68 -17.21
CA THR A 193 -6.25 8.63 -17.75
C THR A 193 -5.41 7.98 -18.84
N THR A 194 -5.37 8.63 -20.00
CA THR A 194 -4.47 8.23 -21.08
C THR A 194 -3.14 8.96 -20.98
N VAL A 195 -2.11 8.23 -20.57
CA VAL A 195 -0.74 8.71 -20.47
C VAL A 195 -0.03 8.52 -21.82
N THR A 196 0.44 9.62 -22.40
CA THR A 196 1.20 9.62 -23.65
C THR A 196 2.69 9.61 -23.37
N LEU A 197 3.40 8.61 -23.90
CA LEU A 197 4.85 8.49 -23.85
C LEU A 197 5.45 8.89 -25.20
N SER A 198 6.33 9.89 -25.23
CA SER A 198 6.93 10.36 -26.48
C SER A 198 8.24 11.10 -26.21
N ASN A 199 9.29 10.72 -26.93
CA ASN A 199 10.62 11.36 -26.92
C ASN A 199 11.24 11.48 -25.53
N ILE A 200 11.00 10.47 -24.69
CA ILE A 200 11.58 10.36 -23.35
C ILE A 200 12.25 9.01 -23.15
N GLU A 201 13.08 8.95 -22.13
CA GLU A 201 13.54 7.74 -21.50
C GLU A 201 12.94 7.67 -20.10
N ILE A 202 12.39 6.53 -19.71
CA ILE A 202 11.76 6.36 -18.39
C ILE A 202 12.35 5.16 -17.66
N SER A 203 12.37 5.19 -16.33
CA SER A 203 12.77 4.02 -15.56
C SER A 203 11.79 2.87 -15.82
N VAL A 204 12.33 1.66 -15.82
CA VAL A 204 11.56 0.43 -16.00
C VAL A 204 10.47 0.30 -14.94
N GLU A 205 10.74 0.72 -13.71
CA GLU A 205 9.78 0.70 -12.61
C GLU A 205 8.61 1.66 -12.86
N LEU A 206 8.89 2.92 -13.23
CA LEU A 206 7.84 3.89 -13.54
C LEU A 206 7.00 3.43 -14.73
N PHE A 207 7.63 2.90 -15.77
CA PHE A 207 6.92 2.36 -16.92
C PHE A 207 5.90 1.30 -16.50
N PHE A 208 6.28 0.34 -15.66
CA PHE A 208 5.38 -0.74 -15.27
C PHE A 208 4.25 -0.29 -14.37
N VAL A 209 4.52 0.60 -13.42
CA VAL A 209 3.45 1.14 -12.59
C VAL A 209 2.44 1.90 -13.47
N LEU A 210 2.90 2.71 -14.42
CA LEU A 210 2.00 3.40 -15.36
C LEU A 210 1.24 2.40 -16.25
N LEU A 211 1.91 1.36 -16.74
CA LEU A 211 1.32 0.31 -17.58
C LEU A 211 0.18 -0.42 -16.85
N GLU A 212 0.33 -0.64 -15.54
CA GLU A 212 -0.66 -1.36 -14.73
C GLU A 212 -1.80 -0.48 -14.20
N LYS A 213 -1.59 0.83 -14.09
CA LYS A 213 -2.52 1.77 -13.42
C LYS A 213 -3.19 2.76 -14.36
N THR A 214 -2.72 2.91 -15.59
CA THR A 214 -3.19 3.93 -16.53
C THR A 214 -3.37 3.35 -17.93
N ARG A 215 -3.99 4.10 -18.85
CA ARG A 215 -4.00 3.74 -20.28
C ARG A 215 -2.76 4.34 -20.94
N ILE A 216 -2.01 3.55 -21.69
CA ILE A 216 -0.78 4.03 -22.33
C ILE A 216 -1.00 4.25 -23.82
N THR A 217 -0.52 5.38 -24.33
CA THR A 217 -0.41 5.66 -25.76
C THR A 217 1.03 6.06 -26.10
N VAL A 218 1.55 5.50 -27.19
CA VAL A 218 2.90 5.81 -27.68
C VAL A 218 2.80 6.91 -28.73
N GLY A 219 3.19 8.13 -28.38
CA GLY A 219 3.12 9.31 -29.26
C GLY A 219 4.40 9.55 -30.09
N GLY A 220 5.46 8.79 -29.83
CA GLY A 220 6.75 8.91 -30.49
C GLY A 220 7.71 7.83 -29.98
N SER A 221 8.99 7.91 -30.37
CA SER A 221 10.01 7.00 -29.84
C SER A 221 10.23 7.26 -28.35
N PHE A 222 10.22 6.22 -27.53
CA PHE A 222 10.64 6.32 -26.13
C PHE A 222 11.50 5.11 -25.76
N SER A 223 12.21 5.20 -24.64
CA SER A 223 13.06 4.12 -24.14
C SER A 223 12.83 3.84 -22.66
N ILE A 224 13.18 2.62 -22.24
CA ILE A 224 13.23 2.24 -20.83
C ILE A 224 14.67 2.01 -20.37
N ALA A 225 14.95 2.36 -19.12
CA ALA A 225 16.25 2.23 -18.47
C ALA A 225 16.12 1.58 -17.08
N GLU A 226 17.25 1.19 -16.49
CA GLU A 226 17.31 0.72 -15.11
C GLU A 226 16.71 1.74 -14.14
N HIS A 227 16.04 1.25 -13.09
CA HIS A 227 15.59 2.13 -12.02
C HIS A 227 16.71 2.35 -11.00
N ASN A 228 16.89 3.59 -10.58
CA ASN A 228 17.78 3.97 -9.50
C ASN A 228 17.02 4.94 -8.59
N ASP A 229 16.78 4.53 -7.34
CA ASP A 229 15.96 5.24 -6.35
C ASP A 229 16.38 6.70 -6.12
N ASN A 230 17.64 7.04 -6.43
CA ASN A 230 18.20 8.37 -6.19
C ASN A 230 18.37 9.23 -7.45
N GLU A 231 17.96 8.72 -8.61
CA GLU A 231 18.10 9.43 -9.89
C GLU A 231 16.75 9.77 -10.51
N ASP A 232 16.78 10.75 -11.43
CA ASP A 232 15.62 11.10 -12.22
C ASP A 232 15.15 9.91 -13.04
N CYS A 233 13.89 9.53 -12.81
CA CYS A 233 13.24 8.43 -13.48
C CYS A 233 12.77 8.77 -14.89
N ILE A 234 12.90 10.02 -15.34
CA ILE A 234 12.57 10.47 -16.69
C ILE A 234 13.73 11.30 -17.24
N ARG A 235 14.12 11.03 -18.48
CA ARG A 235 15.24 11.71 -19.16
C ARG A 235 14.88 11.99 -20.60
N GLU A 236 15.66 12.84 -21.24
CA GLU A 236 15.58 13.01 -22.69
C GLU A 236 15.96 11.71 -23.41
N HIS A 237 15.26 11.43 -24.51
CA HIS A 237 15.45 10.20 -25.27
C HIS A 237 16.87 10.04 -25.82
N GLY A 238 17.47 8.86 -25.64
CA GLY A 238 18.75 8.49 -26.26
C GLY A 238 19.91 8.25 -25.29
N MET A 239 19.71 8.45 -23.98
CA MET A 239 20.77 8.30 -22.96
C MET A 239 21.02 6.84 -22.53
N ALA A 240 20.01 5.97 -22.60
CA ALA A 240 20.02 4.58 -22.14
C ALA A 240 20.85 3.64 -23.03
N ARG A 241 21.16 4.05 -24.26
CA ARG A 241 21.89 3.20 -25.22
C ARG A 241 23.27 2.76 -24.73
N ASN A 242 23.78 3.36 -23.66
CA ASN A 242 25.12 3.09 -23.11
C ASN A 242 25.12 2.31 -21.79
N SER A 243 23.97 2.03 -21.18
CA SER A 243 23.90 1.32 -19.89
C SER A 243 22.95 0.12 -19.96
N PRO A 244 23.43 -1.04 -20.42
CA PRO A 244 22.60 -2.23 -20.47
C PRO A 244 22.28 -2.69 -19.04
N PHE A 245 21.04 -3.12 -18.79
CA PHE A 245 20.57 -3.54 -17.46
C PHE A 245 19.94 -4.93 -17.48
N GLU A 246 19.87 -5.58 -16.31
CA GLU A 246 19.19 -6.86 -16.18
C GLU A 246 17.70 -6.62 -15.94
N PHE A 247 16.87 -7.27 -16.76
CA PHE A 247 15.44 -7.21 -16.62
C PHE A 247 14.89 -8.60 -16.28
N VAL A 248 14.48 -8.75 -15.02
CA VAL A 248 13.90 -9.98 -14.47
C VAL A 248 12.54 -9.61 -13.87
N ARG A 249 11.45 -10.13 -14.45
CA ARG A 249 10.11 -9.91 -13.92
C ARG A 249 9.37 -11.24 -13.78
N SER A 250 8.98 -11.60 -12.56
CA SER A 250 8.33 -12.88 -12.23
C SER A 250 6.87 -12.75 -11.81
N TRP A 251 6.19 -11.64 -12.12
CA TRP A 251 4.79 -11.41 -11.75
C TRP A 251 3.82 -11.36 -12.93
N VAL A 252 2.56 -11.66 -12.63
CA VAL A 252 1.43 -11.68 -13.56
C VAL A 252 0.99 -10.24 -13.84
N LEU A 253 0.86 -9.89 -15.12
CA LEU A 253 0.38 -8.57 -15.54
C LEU A 253 -1.11 -8.39 -15.24
N SER A 254 -1.50 -7.15 -14.92
CA SER A 254 -2.92 -6.80 -14.80
C SER A 254 -3.62 -6.86 -16.17
N PRO A 255 -4.95 -7.05 -16.23
CA PRO A 255 -5.69 -6.99 -17.48
C PRO A 255 -5.46 -5.68 -18.25
N LEU A 256 -5.36 -4.55 -17.54
CA LEU A 256 -5.07 -3.24 -18.13
C LEU A 256 -3.65 -3.19 -18.74
N ALA A 257 -2.65 -3.77 -18.07
CA ALA A 257 -1.30 -3.83 -18.61
C ALA A 257 -1.23 -4.66 -19.90
N LEU A 258 -1.94 -5.79 -19.96
CA LEU A 258 -2.04 -6.61 -21.17
C LEU A 258 -2.70 -5.82 -22.31
N GLU A 259 -3.82 -5.15 -22.03
CA GLU A 259 -4.54 -4.32 -22.99
C GLU A 259 -3.66 -3.17 -23.54
N ASN A 260 -2.83 -2.56 -22.69
CA ASN A 260 -1.86 -1.55 -23.11
C ASN A 260 -0.77 -2.14 -24.01
N ILE A 261 -0.21 -3.31 -23.66
CA ILE A 261 0.82 -3.99 -24.46
C ILE A 261 0.30 -4.37 -25.85
N GLU A 262 -0.92 -4.91 -25.93
CA GLU A 262 -1.54 -5.32 -27.20
C GLU A 262 -1.75 -4.15 -28.17
N ARG A 263 -1.89 -2.93 -27.65
CA ARG A 263 -2.04 -1.71 -28.47
C ARG A 263 -0.73 -1.14 -28.96
N MET A 264 0.39 -1.52 -28.36
CA MET A 264 1.71 -1.00 -28.74
C MET A 264 2.20 -1.69 -30.01
N ALA A 265 2.83 -0.91 -30.88
CA ALA A 265 3.47 -1.47 -32.06
C ALA A 265 4.67 -2.35 -31.64
N PRO A 266 4.96 -3.45 -32.37
CA PRO A 266 6.15 -4.24 -32.11
C PRO A 266 7.43 -3.40 -32.22
N ASN A 267 8.41 -3.67 -31.34
CA ASN A 267 9.68 -2.93 -31.23
C ASN A 267 9.52 -1.40 -31.07
N SER A 268 8.42 -0.94 -30.44
CA SER A 268 8.17 0.48 -30.20
C SER A 268 8.94 1.06 -29.01
N ILE A 269 9.48 0.20 -28.14
CA ILE A 269 10.18 0.60 -26.92
C ILE A 269 11.68 0.38 -27.10
N GLY A 270 12.46 1.45 -27.03
CA GLY A 270 13.92 1.37 -26.97
C GLY A 270 14.41 0.78 -25.65
N CYS A 271 15.30 -0.20 -25.66
CA CYS A 271 15.97 -0.66 -24.44
C CYS A 271 17.36 -1.25 -24.75
N SER A 272 18.24 -1.25 -23.74
CA SER A 272 19.51 -1.96 -23.78
C SER A 272 19.53 -2.97 -22.63
N LEU A 273 19.48 -4.27 -22.95
CA LEU A 273 19.31 -5.33 -21.96
C LEU A 273 20.56 -6.19 -21.88
N LYS A 274 21.11 -6.38 -20.68
CA LYS A 274 22.14 -7.40 -20.39
C LYS A 274 21.54 -8.79 -20.36
N LYS A 275 20.36 -8.91 -19.74
CA LYS A 275 19.64 -10.16 -19.53
C LYS A 275 18.15 -9.87 -19.57
N LEU A 276 17.41 -10.74 -20.24
CA LEU A 276 15.97 -10.68 -20.35
C LEU A 276 15.38 -12.00 -19.86
N ASP A 277 14.71 -11.98 -18.72
CA ASP A 277 13.95 -13.12 -18.21
C ASP A 277 12.47 -12.73 -18.13
N LEU A 278 11.75 -13.08 -19.19
CA LEU A 278 10.33 -12.79 -19.38
C LEU A 278 9.57 -14.09 -19.62
N ASN A 279 8.57 -14.34 -18.78
CA ASN A 279 7.58 -15.41 -19.02
C ASN A 279 6.44 -14.95 -19.94
N ASP A 280 6.36 -13.66 -20.27
CA ASP A 280 5.28 -13.07 -21.07
C ASP A 280 5.75 -12.69 -22.49
N ILE A 281 5.15 -13.34 -23.49
CA ILE A 281 5.47 -13.17 -24.92
C ILE A 281 5.06 -11.78 -25.42
N GLY A 282 4.02 -11.17 -24.84
CA GLY A 282 3.52 -9.85 -25.24
C GLY A 282 4.57 -8.76 -25.02
N LEU A 283 5.20 -8.74 -23.84
CA LEU A 283 6.27 -7.79 -23.51
C LEU A 283 7.49 -7.95 -24.42
N ILE A 284 7.85 -9.18 -24.79
CA ILE A 284 8.99 -9.43 -25.70
C ILE A 284 8.74 -8.78 -27.06
N SER A 285 7.49 -8.69 -27.51
CA SER A 285 7.16 -8.18 -28.86
C SER A 285 7.32 -6.66 -28.98
N ILE A 286 7.16 -5.91 -27.90
CA ILE A 286 7.17 -4.44 -27.91
C ILE A 286 8.57 -3.85 -27.66
N LEU A 287 9.50 -4.62 -27.09
CA LEU A 287 10.88 -4.21 -26.83
C LEU A 287 11.75 -4.31 -28.09
N SER A 288 12.52 -3.26 -28.39
CA SER A 288 13.53 -3.28 -29.44
C SER A 288 14.70 -4.17 -29.03
N LYS A 289 15.04 -5.16 -29.87
CA LYS A 289 16.18 -6.05 -29.67
C LYS A 289 17.52 -5.39 -29.98
#